data_AF-A0A161MZM4-F1
#
_entry.id   AF-A0A161MZM4-F1
#
_cell.length_a   1.000
_cell.length_b   1.000
_cell.length_c   1.000
_cell.angle_alpha   90.00
_cell.angle_beta   90.00
_cell.angle_gamma   90.00
#
_symmetry.space_group_name_H-M   'P 1'
#
loop_
_entity.id
_entity.type
_entity.pdbx_description
1 polymer ?
#
loop_
_entity_poly.entity_id
_entity_poly.type
_entity_poly.pdbx_seq_one_letter_code
_entity_poly.pdbx_strand_id
1 'polypeptide(L)'
;FTFGADVVNKFLSRHDLDLICRAHQVVEDGYEFFAKRQLVTPFSAPNYCGEFDNAGGMMSVDETLMCSFQILKPSEKKAKYQYGGLNAGRPSTPQRNPQKKNK
;
A
#
# COMPACT_ATOMS: atom_id res chain seq x y z
N PHE A 1 1.46 6.09 17.79
CA PHE A 1 1.84 4.88 18.54
C PHE A 1 2.38 3.87 17.54
N THR A 2 3.41 3.13 17.90
CA THR A 2 3.92 1.96 17.17
C THR A 2 3.94 0.79 18.17
N PHE A 3 3.92 -0.45 17.69
CA PHE A 3 3.92 -1.63 18.54
C PHE A 3 4.92 -2.68 18.07
N GLY A 4 5.51 -3.37 19.04
CA GLY A 4 6.50 -4.42 18.80
C GLY A 4 5.87 -5.81 18.68
N ALA A 5 6.73 -6.81 18.49
CA ALA A 5 6.33 -8.21 18.39
C ALA A 5 5.64 -8.73 19.66
N ASP A 6 5.96 -8.19 20.84
CA ASP A 6 5.33 -8.58 22.09
C ASP A 6 3.82 -8.26 22.12
N VAL A 7 3.43 -7.11 21.55
CA VAL A 7 2.03 -6.70 21.43
C VAL A 7 1.29 -7.56 20.40
N VAL A 8 1.94 -7.87 19.27
CA VAL A 8 1.39 -8.80 18.25
C VAL A 8 1.08 -10.14 18.89
N ASN A 9 2.04 -10.73 19.60
CA ASN A 9 1.87 -12.04 20.24
C ASN A 9 0.75 -12.02 21.27
N LYS A 10 0.71 -11.00 22.15
CA LYS A 10 -0.34 -10.86 23.17
C LYS A 10 -1.73 -10.70 22.55
N PHE A 11 -1.83 -9.94 21.46
CA PHE A 11 -3.10 -9.73 20.75
C PHE A 11 -3.62 -11.03 20.15
N LEU A 12 -2.77 -11.72 19.39
CA LEU A 12 -3.12 -12.98 18.74
C LEU A 12 -3.52 -14.06 19.77
N SER A 13 -2.72 -14.25 20.83
CA SER A 13 -3.05 -15.22 21.88
C SER A 13 -4.33 -14.88 22.65
N ARG A 14 -4.65 -13.60 22.83
CA ARG A 14 -5.88 -13.18 23.51
C ARG A 14 -7.13 -13.47 22.67
N HIS A 15 -7.01 -13.35 21.35
CA HIS A 15 -8.15 -13.42 20.43
C HIS A 15 -8.24 -14.74 19.67
N ASP A 16 -7.35 -15.70 19.97
CA ASP A 16 -7.28 -17.00 19.30
C ASP A 16 -7.15 -16.87 17.78
N LEU A 17 -6.18 -16.05 17.35
CA LEU A 17 -5.87 -15.77 15.95
C LEU A 17 -4.43 -16.14 15.62
N ASP A 18 -4.16 -16.49 14.37
CA ASP A 18 -2.82 -16.91 13.91
C ASP A 18 -1.99 -15.79 13.26
N LEU A 19 -2.66 -14.85 12.57
CA LEU A 19 -2.00 -13.89 11.69
C LEU A 19 -2.70 -12.52 11.70
N ILE A 20 -1.91 -11.45 11.82
CA ILE A 20 -2.35 -10.08 11.53
C ILE A 20 -1.99 -9.74 10.08
N CYS A 21 -2.97 -9.44 9.24
CA CYS A 21 -2.75 -8.87 7.91
C CYS A 21 -3.03 -7.36 7.93
N ARG A 22 -2.04 -6.53 7.54
CA ARG A 22 -2.16 -5.06 7.52
C ARG A 22 -1.43 -4.47 6.32
N ALA A 23 -1.80 -3.28 5.85
CA ALA A 23 -1.09 -2.60 4.75
C ALA A 23 -0.27 -1.41 5.28
N HIS A 24 -0.49 -0.21 4.74
CA HIS A 24 -0.04 1.10 5.25
C HIS A 24 1.44 1.45 5.09
N GLN A 25 2.38 0.49 5.13
CA GLN A 25 3.81 0.75 4.95
C GLN A 25 4.30 0.16 3.62
N VAL A 26 5.04 0.95 2.84
CA VAL A 26 5.74 0.46 1.64
C VAL A 26 6.83 -0.53 2.06
N VAL A 27 6.91 -1.66 1.35
CA VAL A 27 7.89 -2.74 1.58
C VAL A 27 8.47 -3.16 0.23
N GLU A 28 9.75 -3.50 0.20
CA GLU A 28 10.55 -3.69 -1.01
C GLU A 28 9.96 -4.75 -1.96
N ASP A 29 9.65 -5.94 -1.43
CA ASP A 29 9.17 -7.07 -2.25
C ASP A 29 7.63 -7.12 -2.40
N GLY A 30 6.93 -6.05 -2.00
CA GLY A 30 5.47 -5.99 -2.03
C GLY A 30 4.77 -6.80 -0.93
N TYR A 31 5.50 -7.56 -0.12
CA TYR A 31 5.04 -8.06 1.18
C TYR A 31 6.21 -8.22 2.15
N GLU A 32 5.95 -8.10 3.45
CA GLU A 32 6.96 -8.35 4.50
C GLU A 32 6.33 -9.05 5.70
N PHE A 33 7.04 -10.03 6.28
CA PHE A 33 6.65 -10.67 7.53
C PHE A 33 7.37 -10.05 8.72
N PHE A 34 6.65 -9.91 9.83
CA PHE A 34 7.16 -9.45 11.12
C PHE A 34 6.72 -10.42 12.24
N ALA A 35 7.33 -10.29 13.43
CA ALA A 35 6.98 -11.05 14.63
C ALA A 35 6.87 -12.57 14.38
N LYS A 36 7.95 -13.20 13.88
CA LYS A 36 7.96 -14.64 13.55
C LYS A 36 6.84 -15.06 12.60
N ARG A 37 6.55 -14.22 11.59
CA ARG A 37 5.50 -14.41 10.57
C ARG A 37 4.07 -14.31 11.09
N GLN A 38 3.88 -13.79 12.31
CA GLN A 38 2.55 -13.57 12.90
C GLN A 38 1.92 -12.24 12.48
N LEU A 39 2.68 -11.37 11.81
CA LEU A 39 2.16 -10.19 11.13
C LEU A 39 2.69 -10.15 9.70
N VAL A 40 1.84 -9.84 8.74
CA VAL A 40 2.21 -9.64 7.34
C VAL A 40 1.77 -8.26 6.85
N THR A 41 2.65 -7.64 6.06
CA THR A 41 2.43 -6.35 5.43
C THR A 41 2.44 -6.46 3.91
N PRO A 42 1.36 -6.85 3.23
CA PRO A 42 1.25 -6.69 1.77
C PRO A 42 1.14 -5.21 1.39
N PHE A 43 1.76 -4.84 0.27
CA PHE A 43 1.71 -3.51 -0.31
C PHE A 43 1.54 -3.59 -1.82
N SER A 44 0.43 -3.11 -2.38
CA SER A 44 0.04 -3.43 -3.76
C SER A 44 0.34 -2.36 -4.81
N ALA A 45 1.00 -1.25 -4.44
CA ALA A 45 1.36 -0.19 -5.37
C ALA A 45 2.86 -0.31 -5.76
N PRO A 46 3.19 -0.94 -6.90
CA PRO A 46 4.57 -0.99 -7.36
C PRO A 46 5.08 0.41 -7.73
N ASN A 47 6.37 0.65 -7.51
CA ASN A 47 7.00 1.96 -7.74
C ASN A 47 6.23 3.10 -7.04
N TYR A 48 6.00 2.94 -5.73
CA TYR A 48 5.17 3.86 -4.96
C TYR A 48 5.66 5.30 -5.11
N CYS A 49 4.74 6.23 -5.38
CA CYS A 49 5.02 7.64 -5.68
C CYS A 49 6.02 7.92 -6.83
N GLY A 50 6.53 6.91 -7.53
CA GLY A 50 7.62 7.08 -8.49
C GLY A 50 9.00 7.27 -7.84
N GLU A 51 9.10 7.13 -6.51
CA GLU A 51 10.30 7.38 -5.71
C GLU A 51 10.91 6.08 -5.17
N PHE A 52 10.10 5.05 -4.97
CA PHE A 52 10.51 3.73 -4.51
C PHE A 52 10.60 2.77 -5.69
N ASP A 53 11.48 1.78 -5.64
CA ASP A 53 11.57 0.68 -6.62
C ASP A 53 10.84 -0.60 -6.17
N ASN A 54 9.97 -0.46 -5.16
CA ASN A 54 9.25 -1.57 -4.56
C ASN A 54 8.33 -2.30 -5.55
N ALA A 55 8.18 -3.61 -5.35
CA ALA A 55 7.14 -4.39 -5.99
C ALA A 55 5.77 -4.16 -5.32
N GLY A 56 4.71 -4.49 -6.06
CA GLY A 56 3.38 -4.69 -5.52
C GLY A 56 3.18 -6.15 -5.12
N GLY A 57 2.51 -6.42 -4.01
CA GLY A 57 2.11 -7.75 -3.58
C GLY A 57 0.60 -7.88 -3.40
N MET A 58 0.08 -9.07 -3.72
CA MET A 58 -1.27 -9.51 -3.38
C MET A 58 -1.18 -10.84 -2.62
N MET A 59 -1.84 -10.90 -1.46
CA MET A 59 -1.93 -12.13 -0.67
C MET A 59 -3.22 -12.88 -1.04
N SER A 60 -3.08 -14.15 -1.40
CA SER A 60 -4.20 -15.08 -1.60
C SER A 60 -4.23 -16.08 -0.43
N VAL A 61 -5.42 -16.28 0.13
CA VAL A 61 -5.67 -17.24 1.22
C VAL A 61 -6.68 -18.26 0.72
N ASP A 62 -6.31 -19.53 0.77
CA ASP A 62 -7.20 -20.62 0.33
C ASP A 62 -8.06 -21.20 1.48
N GLU A 63 -8.85 -22.21 1.18
CA GLU A 63 -9.74 -22.88 2.14
C GLU A 63 -9.01 -23.57 3.29
N THR A 64 -7.71 -23.88 3.12
CA THR A 64 -6.85 -24.45 4.16
C THR A 64 -6.11 -23.37 4.97
N LEU A 65 -6.43 -22.10 4.73
CA LEU A 65 -5.77 -20.92 5.27
C LEU A 65 -4.31 -20.77 4.84
N MET A 66 -3.91 -21.45 3.74
CA MET A 66 -2.57 -21.30 3.20
C MET A 66 -2.44 -19.92 2.54
N CYS A 67 -1.49 -19.14 3.02
CA CYS A 67 -1.19 -17.82 2.47
C CYS A 67 -0.13 -17.90 1.37
N SER A 68 -0.46 -17.44 0.17
CA SER A 68 0.44 -17.32 -0.98
C SER A 68 0.50 -15.88 -1.48
N PHE A 69 1.57 -15.51 -2.19
CA PHE A 69 1.80 -14.13 -2.64
C PHE A 69 2.03 -14.07 -4.14
N GLN A 70 1.35 -13.13 -4.80
CA GLN A 70 1.56 -12.77 -6.19
C GLN A 70 2.28 -11.43 -6.24
N ILE A 71 3.43 -11.38 -6.93
CA ILE A 71 4.31 -10.21 -6.95
C ILE A 71 4.23 -9.52 -8.32
N LEU A 72 3.91 -8.24 -8.30
CA LEU A 72 3.87 -7.35 -9.45
C LEU A 72 5.08 -6.41 -9.40
N LYS A 73 6.10 -6.69 -10.21
CA LYS A 73 7.25 -5.78 -10.33
C LYS A 73 6.83 -4.45 -10.98
N PRO A 74 7.52 -3.33 -10.66
CA PRO A 74 7.38 -2.09 -11.41
C PRO A 74 7.47 -2.33 -12.91
N SER A 75 6.55 -1.76 -13.68
CA SER A 75 6.68 -1.78 -15.13
C SER A 75 7.84 -0.89 -15.54
N GLU A 76 8.62 -1.33 -16.53
CA GLU A 76 9.48 -0.43 -17.28
C GLU A 76 8.61 0.71 -17.82
N LYS A 77 9.11 1.96 -17.78
CA LYS A 77 8.40 3.15 -18.25
C LYS A 77 8.09 3.06 -19.75
N LYS A 78 7.10 2.25 -20.15
CA LYS A 78 6.40 2.46 -21.41
C LYS A 78 5.56 3.72 -21.21
N ALA A 79 5.78 4.65 -22.14
CA ALA A 79 5.34 6.03 -22.12
C ALA A 79 4.02 6.22 -21.37
N LYS A 80 4.02 7.22 -20.47
CA LYS A 80 2.87 7.97 -19.98
C LYS A 80 1.61 7.49 -20.69
N TYR A 81 0.71 6.79 -20.00
CA TYR A 81 -0.66 6.68 -20.49
C TYR A 81 -1.04 8.09 -20.94
N GLN A 82 -1.13 8.30 -22.25
CA GLN A 82 -1.68 9.52 -22.78
C GLN A 82 -3.10 9.48 -22.26
N TYR A 83 -3.37 10.25 -21.20
CA TYR A 83 -4.71 10.73 -20.94
C TYR A 83 -5.02 11.77 -22.04
N GLY A 84 -4.95 11.32 -23.29
CA GLY A 84 -5.33 12.03 -24.48
C GLY A 84 -6.78 11.66 -24.74
N GLY A 85 -7.70 12.48 -24.20
CA GLY A 85 -9.04 12.57 -24.76
C GLY A 85 -10.21 12.16 -23.88
N LEU A 86 -10.33 12.64 -22.63
CA LEU A 86 -11.62 12.64 -21.92
C LEU A 86 -11.91 13.89 -21.05
N ASN A 87 -11.17 14.99 -21.21
CA ASN A 87 -11.42 16.26 -20.50
C ASN A 87 -12.16 17.30 -21.36
N ALA A 88 -13.31 16.92 -21.93
CA ALA A 88 -14.20 17.86 -22.64
C ALA A 88 -15.46 18.25 -21.83
N GLY A 89 -15.52 17.98 -20.52
CA GLY A 89 -16.75 18.22 -19.76
C GLY A 89 -16.67 18.30 -18.24
N ARG A 90 -15.48 18.40 -17.63
CA ARG A 90 -15.37 18.58 -16.16
C ARG A 90 -15.14 20.06 -15.85
N PRO A 91 -15.98 20.71 -15.00
CA PRO A 91 -15.73 22.06 -14.55
C PRO A 91 -14.39 22.13 -13.78
N SER A 92 -13.54 23.10 -14.13
CA SER A 92 -12.34 23.41 -13.35
C SER A 92 -12.74 23.79 -11.93
N THR A 93 -11.99 23.29 -10.94
CA THR A 93 -12.08 23.81 -9.57
C THR A 93 -11.76 25.31 -9.61
N PRO A 94 -12.56 26.20 -8.99
CA PRO A 94 -12.29 27.63 -9.00
C PRO A 94 -10.95 27.94 -8.32
N GLN A 95 -10.11 28.75 -8.96
CA GLN A 95 -8.88 29.23 -8.34
C GLN A 95 -9.21 30.21 -7.21
N ARG A 96 -8.65 29.96 -6.02
CA ARG A 96 -8.74 30.85 -4.87
C ARG A 96 -7.91 32.12 -5.15
N ASN A 97 -8.58 33.27 -5.32
CA ASN A 97 -7.90 34.55 -5.47
C ASN A 97 -6.97 34.83 -4.26
N PRO A 98 -5.72 35.26 -4.48
CA PRO A 98 -4.86 35.70 -3.38
C PRO A 98 -5.41 37.01 -2.80
N GLN A 99 -5.75 36.99 -1.51
CA GLN A 99 -6.10 38.20 -0.75
C GLN A 99 -4.90 39.15 -0.75
N LYS A 100 -5.10 40.37 -1.27
CA LYS A 100 -4.14 41.48 -1.13
C LYS A 100 -3.97 41.79 0.36
N LYS A 101 -2.76 41.58 0.89
CA LYS A 101 -2.32 42.21 2.15
C LYS A 101 -2.07 43.69 1.88
N ASN A 102 -2.89 44.57 2.43
CA ASN A 102 -2.53 45.98 2.56
C ASN A 102 -1.85 46.19 3.92
N LYS A 103 -0.71 46.89 3.86
CA LYS A 103 -0.05 47.54 4.99
C LYS A 103 -0.94 48.63 5.56
#